data_AF-A0A7D9LWF2-F1
#
_entry.id   AF-A0A7D9LWF2-F1
#
_cell.length_a   1.000
_cell.length_b   1.000
_cell.length_c   1.000
_cell.angle_alpha   90.00
_cell.angle_beta   90.00
_cell.angle_gamma   90.00
#
_symmetry.space_group_name_H-M   'P 1'
#
loop_
_entity.id
_entity.type
_entity.pdbx_description
1 polymer ?
#
loop_
_entity_poly.entity_id
_entity_poly.type
_entity_poly.pdbx_seq_one_letter_code
_entity_poly.pdbx_strand_id
1 'polypeptide(L)'
;TLHPGDEIRELDGESVENKSIESLQSILKQASGTVTFKIVPSFRHENTERGSFVKALFSYDPRGDELIPCQQAGLAFQVGDVLEIVSKTDFNWWQ
;
A
#
# COMPACT_ATOMS: atom_id res chain seq x y z
N THR A 1 -1.41 -10.96 9.49
CA THR A 1 -1.39 -9.73 8.68
C THR A 1 -0.84 -10.06 7.31
N LEU A 2 -1.20 -9.29 6.29
CA LEU A 2 -0.63 -9.40 4.94
C LEU A 2 0.66 -8.59 4.86
N HIS A 3 1.67 -9.09 4.15
CA HIS A 3 2.95 -8.42 3.96
C HIS A 3 3.26 -8.24 2.47
N PRO A 4 4.05 -7.21 2.10
CA PRO A 4 4.53 -7.06 0.74
C PRO A 4 5.28 -8.29 0.26
N GLY A 5 4.78 -8.91 -0.82
CA GLY A 5 5.33 -10.13 -1.41
C GLY A 5 4.47 -11.37 -1.18
N ASP A 6 3.50 -11.31 -0.26
CA ASP A 6 2.54 -12.41 -0.08
C ASP A 6 1.72 -12.60 -1.35
N GLU A 7 1.58 -13.85 -1.78
CA GLU A 7 0.77 -14.20 -2.95
C GLU A 7 -0.64 -14.59 -2.49
N ILE A 8 -1.67 -13.88 -2.96
CA ILE A 8 -3.07 -14.20 -2.67
C ILE A 8 -3.52 -15.31 -3.61
N ARG A 9 -4.01 -16.42 -3.05
CA ARG A 9 -4.51 -17.59 -3.80
C ARG A 9 -6.04 -17.72 -3.77
N GLU A 10 -6.68 -17.33 -2.67
CA GLU A 10 -8.15 -17.35 -2.54
C GLU A 10 -8.66 -16.13 -1.77
N LEU A 11 -9.87 -15.69 -2.12
CA LEU A 11 -10.68 -14.70 -1.40
C LEU A 11 -12.05 -15.30 -1.09
N ASP A 12 -12.42 -15.39 0.18
CA ASP A 12 -13.70 -15.94 0.65
C ASP A 12 -14.02 -17.34 0.10
N GLY A 13 -12.98 -18.17 -0.06
CA GLY A 13 -13.08 -19.54 -0.60
C GLY A 13 -13.06 -19.63 -2.12
N GLU A 14 -13.10 -18.51 -2.83
CA GLU A 14 -13.02 -18.46 -4.29
C GLU A 14 -11.56 -18.25 -4.73
N SER A 15 -11.08 -19.10 -5.64
CA SER A 15 -9.74 -18.97 -6.23
C SER A 15 -9.61 -17.63 -6.97
N VAL A 16 -8.44 -17.00 -6.81
CA VAL A 16 -8.07 -15.78 -7.52
C VAL A 16 -6.99 -16.00 -8.56
N GLU A 17 -6.58 -17.24 -8.79
CA GLU A 17 -5.62 -17.57 -9.84
C GLU A 17 -6.14 -17.12 -11.22
N ASN A 18 -5.25 -16.50 -12.00
CA ASN A 18 -5.53 -15.98 -13.34
C ASN A 18 -6.58 -14.83 -13.40
N LYS A 19 -7.00 -14.27 -12.26
CA LYS A 19 -7.82 -13.04 -12.25
C LYS A 19 -6.93 -11.81 -12.40
N SER A 20 -7.43 -10.80 -13.11
CA SER A 20 -6.73 -9.51 -13.22
C SER A 20 -6.82 -8.73 -11.91
N ILE A 21 -5.88 -7.80 -11.69
CA ILE A 21 -5.85 -6.95 -10.49
C ILE A 21 -7.15 -6.15 -10.36
N GLU A 22 -7.71 -5.67 -11.47
CA GLU A 22 -8.94 -4.89 -11.51
C GLU A 22 -10.14 -5.72 -11.04
N SER A 23 -10.18 -7.01 -11.42
CA SER A 23 -11.20 -7.95 -10.96
C SER A 23 -11.11 -8.16 -9.45
N LEU A 24 -9.89 -8.35 -8.92
CA LEU A 24 -9.66 -8.49 -7.48
C LEU A 24 -10.05 -7.24 -6.70
N GLN A 25 -9.69 -6.05 -7.19
CA GLN A 25 -10.11 -4.79 -6.60
C GLN A 25 -11.64 -4.66 -6.57
N SER A 26 -12.34 -5.09 -7.63
CA SER A 26 -13.80 -5.07 -7.67
C SER A 26 -14.43 -6.01 -6.64
N ILE A 27 -13.90 -7.23 -6.52
CA ILE A 27 -14.34 -8.21 -5.51
C ILE A 27 -14.17 -7.62 -4.11
N LEU A 28 -12.98 -7.09 -3.79
CA LEU A 28 -12.69 -6.51 -2.48
C LEU A 28 -13.53 -5.26 -2.16
N LYS A 29 -13.84 -4.43 -3.17
CA LYS A 29 -14.72 -3.27 -3.00
C LYS A 29 -16.17 -3.64 -2.71
N GLN A 30 -16.63 -4.80 -3.19
CA GLN A 30 -17.99 -5.29 -2.99
C GLN A 30 -18.12 -6.16 -1.73
N ALA A 31 -17.00 -6.66 -1.22
CA ALA A 31 -16.98 -7.46 0.00
C ALA A 31 -17.47 -6.65 1.21
N SER A 32 -18.25 -7.30 2.07
CA SER A 32 -18.80 -6.70 3.28
C SER A 32 -18.67 -7.68 4.44
N GLY A 33 -18.36 -7.17 5.62
CA GLY A 33 -18.07 -8.00 6.78
C GLY A 33 -16.64 -8.57 6.75
N THR A 34 -16.49 -9.83 7.16
CA THR A 34 -15.18 -10.49 7.24
C THR A 34 -14.77 -11.01 5.87
N VAL A 35 -13.58 -10.60 5.41
CA VAL A 35 -12.94 -11.15 4.20
C VAL A 35 -11.83 -12.10 4.62
N THR A 36 -11.85 -13.32 4.10
CA THR A 36 -10.85 -14.35 4.38
C THR A 36 -9.90 -14.48 3.19
N PHE A 37 -8.61 -14.33 3.46
CA PHE A 37 -7.55 -14.48 2.46
C PHE A 37 -6.80 -15.78 2.71
N LYS A 38 -6.59 -16.58 1.65
CA LYS A 38 -5.59 -17.64 1.65
C LYS A 38 -4.37 -17.18 0.88
N ILE A 39 -3.21 -17.23 1.52
CA ILE A 39 -1.98 -16.69 0.97
C ILE A 39 -0.85 -17.72 0.98
N VAL A 40 0.09 -17.55 0.04
CA VAL A 40 1.44 -18.06 0.18
C VAL A 40 2.28 -16.93 0.79
N PRO A 41 2.79 -17.08 2.02
CA PRO A 41 3.52 -16.00 2.68
C PRO A 41 4.88 -15.80 2.04
N SER A 42 5.32 -14.55 1.98
CA SER A 42 6.68 -14.18 1.65
C SER A 42 7.50 -14.00 2.92
N PHE A 43 8.71 -14.56 2.94
CA PHE A 43 9.67 -14.31 4.02
C PHE A 43 10.40 -13.00 3.73
N ARG A 44 9.84 -11.89 4.21
CA ARG A 44 10.57 -10.62 4.32
C ARG A 44 10.58 -10.18 5.77
N HIS A 45 11.74 -9.70 6.22
CA HIS A 45 11.88 -9.10 7.54
C HIS A 45 11.12 -7.78 7.56
N GLU A 46 10.22 -7.63 8.52
CA GLU A 46 9.65 -6.33 8.85
C GLU A 46 10.75 -5.45 9.44
N ASN A 47 11.00 -4.30 8.81
CA ASN A 47 11.93 -3.32 9.33
C ASN A 47 11.18 -2.48 10.37
N THR A 48 11.39 -2.76 11.66
CA THR A 48 10.77 -2.00 12.76
C THR A 48 11.50 -0.68 12.98
N GLU A 49 11.54 0.18 11.96
CA GLU A 49 12.01 1.55 12.15
C GLU A 49 10.99 2.33 12.98
N ARG A 50 11.47 3.06 13.99
CA ARG A 50 10.59 3.97 14.74
C ARG A 50 10.24 5.15 13.84
N GLY A 51 8.95 5.51 13.84
CA GLY A 51 8.47 6.65 13.07
C GLY A 51 9.25 7.93 13.36
N SER A 52 9.40 8.78 12.34
CA SER A 52 10.07 10.08 12.45
C SER A 52 9.21 11.18 11.86
N PHE A 53 9.23 12.36 12.47
CA PHE A 53 8.51 13.51 11.92
C PHE A 53 9.44 14.39 11.09
N VAL A 54 8.96 14.83 9.93
CA VAL A 54 9.68 15.75 9.05
C VAL A 54 8.78 16.94 8.72
N LYS A 55 9.37 18.09 8.42
CA LYS A 55 8.63 19.27 7.94
C LYS A 55 8.82 19.41 6.44
N ALA A 56 7.73 19.50 5.70
CA ALA A 56 7.76 19.67 4.25
C ALA A 56 8.32 21.06 3.88
N LEU A 57 9.35 21.07 3.04
CA LEU A 57 9.98 22.31 2.52
C LEU A 57 9.58 22.61 1.07
N PHE A 58 8.76 21.75 0.48
CA PHE A 58 8.14 21.90 -0.84
C PHE A 58 6.70 21.36 -0.77
N SER A 59 5.86 21.73 -1.73
CA SER A 59 4.53 21.16 -1.89
C SER A 59 4.55 19.99 -2.89
N TYR A 60 3.73 18.98 -2.65
CA TYR A 60 3.62 17.80 -3.51
C TYR A 60 2.16 17.52 -3.86
N ASP A 61 1.90 17.28 -5.14
CA ASP A 61 0.61 16.81 -5.65
C ASP A 61 0.82 15.50 -6.42
N PRO A 62 0.39 14.35 -5.87
CA PRO A 62 0.59 13.04 -6.50
C PRO A 62 -0.12 12.91 -7.85
N ARG A 63 -1.09 13.77 -8.18
CA ARG A 63 -1.77 13.77 -9.48
C ARG A 63 -0.89 14.24 -10.63
N GLY A 64 0.13 15.05 -10.31
CA GLY A 64 1.12 15.53 -11.28
C GLY A 64 2.37 14.66 -11.39
N ASP A 65 2.43 13.56 -10.63
CA ASP A 65 3.57 12.66 -10.58
C ASP A 65 3.30 11.42 -11.45
N GLU A 66 4.11 11.24 -12.49
CA GLU A 66 4.03 10.10 -13.41
C GLU A 66 4.83 8.89 -12.93
N LEU A 67 5.69 9.06 -11.92
CA LEU A 67 6.58 8.00 -11.41
C LEU A 67 5.99 7.29 -10.19
N ILE A 68 4.95 7.84 -9.56
CA ILE A 68 4.32 7.23 -8.40
C ILE A 68 3.63 5.90 -8.78
N PRO A 69 3.87 4.80 -8.03
CA PRO A 69 3.31 3.49 -8.36
C PRO A 69 1.78 3.44 -8.30
N CYS A 70 1.17 4.26 -7.46
CA CYS A 70 -0.27 4.32 -7.25
C CYS A 70 -0.66 5.74 -6.82
N GLN A 71 -1.16 6.56 -7.76
CA GLN A 71 -1.56 7.94 -7.50
C GLN A 71 -2.62 8.04 -6.38
N GLN A 72 -3.51 7.05 -6.28
CA GLN A 72 -4.56 6.99 -5.27
C GLN A 72 -4.03 6.78 -3.84
N ALA A 73 -2.82 6.23 -3.70
CA ALA A 73 -2.16 6.07 -2.42
C ALA A 73 -1.25 7.27 -2.06
N GLY A 74 -1.05 8.21 -3.00
CA GLY A 74 -0.21 9.38 -2.77
C GLY A 74 -0.82 10.35 -1.75
N LEU A 75 0.01 10.84 -0.84
CA LEU A 75 -0.38 11.87 0.13
C LEU A 75 0.05 13.25 -0.39
N ALA A 76 -0.92 14.08 -0.77
CA ALA A 76 -0.64 15.48 -1.08
C ALA A 76 -0.28 16.26 0.18
N PHE A 77 0.70 17.16 0.09
CA PHE A 77 1.10 18.03 1.20
C PHE A 77 1.59 19.38 0.69
N GLN A 78 1.63 20.37 1.59
CA GLN A 78 2.09 21.73 1.31
C GLN A 78 3.35 22.07 2.09
N VAL A 79 4.07 23.09 1.63
CA VAL A 79 5.19 23.68 2.40
C VAL A 79 4.72 24.03 3.82
N GLY A 80 5.45 23.53 4.80
CA GLY A 80 5.20 23.80 6.21
C GLY A 80 4.48 22.68 6.95
N ASP A 81 3.83 21.75 6.23
CA ASP A 81 3.18 20.58 6.84
C ASP A 81 4.20 19.72 7.59
N VAL A 82 3.77 19.11 8.69
CA VAL A 82 4.57 18.13 9.43
C VAL A 82 4.04 16.74 9.07
N LEU A 83 4.91 15.91 8.50
CA LEU A 83 4.61 14.56 8.05
C LEU A 83 5.19 13.56 9.04
N GLU A 84 4.37 12.62 9.49
CA GLU A 84 4.87 11.42 10.16
C GLU A 84 5.32 10.43 9.10
N ILE A 85 6.58 10.02 9.16
CA ILE A 85 7.10 8.95 8.32
C ILE A 85 7.06 7.67 9.15
N VAL A 86 6.17 6.76 8.79
CA VAL A 86 5.96 5.47 9.46
C VAL A 86 6.79 4.36 8.83
N SER A 87 7.23 4.50 7.57
CA SER A 87 8.14 3.54 6.93
C SER A 87 9.02 4.19 5.84
N LYS A 88 10.31 3.86 5.87
CA LYS A 88 11.30 4.22 4.84
C LYS A 88 11.82 2.98 4.11
N THR A 89 11.05 1.89 4.14
CA THR A 89 11.48 0.60 3.56
C THR A 89 11.66 0.68 2.05
N ASP A 90 10.80 1.44 1.36
CA ASP A 90 11.03 1.84 -0.03
C ASP A 90 11.84 3.15 -0.04
N PHE A 91 12.96 3.18 -0.77
CA PHE A 91 13.84 4.33 -0.81
C PHE A 91 13.21 5.56 -1.50
N ASN A 92 12.30 5.33 -2.46
CA ASN A 92 11.69 6.37 -3.28
C ASN A 92 10.33 6.83 -2.73
N TRP A 93 9.55 5.92 -2.12
CA TRP A 93 8.17 6.17 -1.72
C TRP A 93 7.95 5.84 -0.24
N TRP A 94 8.17 6.82 0.62
CA TRP A 94 7.93 6.68 2.06
C TRP A 94 6.44 6.63 2.38
N GLN A 95 6.11 5.89 3.43
CA GLN A 95 4.77 5.86 4.02
C GLN A 95 4.78 6.62 5.34
#